data_AF-B1KFU1-F1
#
_entry.id   AF-B1KFU1-F1
#
_cell.length_a   1.000
_cell.length_b   1.000
_cell.length_c   1.000
_cell.angle_alpha   90.00
_cell.angle_beta   90.00
_cell.angle_gamma   90.00
#
_symmetry.space_group_name_H-M   'P 1'
#
loop_
_entity.id
_entity.type
_entity.pdbx_description
1 polymer ?
#
loop_
_entity_poly.entity_id
_entity_poly.type
_entity_poly.pdbx_seq_one_letter_code
_entity_poly.pdbx_strand_id
1 'polypeptide(L)'
;MKHFKLIFLLAAAIGLAGCQSKVQYGDATEVETVNENFGSTDLQAITSKMVDSMLTFPPVMVITANDRPIVFVDKIKNKTSEHIDTESVTDSISNKLLRSGKFRFIDMTKVDSVRKQLDYQNNAGMVDPSTAINFGRQIGAQYMLYGNLSSIVKQDGSTTDVYYKMTMRLMDLETGLIEWSDEKEIRKVRSKSFLGL
;
A
#
# COMPACT_ATOMS: atom_id res chain seq x y z
N MET A 1 35.34 -54.29 6.65
CA MET A 1 33.92 -53.94 6.36
C MET A 1 33.18 -53.24 7.52
N LYS A 2 33.48 -53.50 8.80
CA LYS A 2 32.81 -52.82 9.94
C LYS A 2 33.12 -51.31 10.04
N HIS A 3 34.36 -50.89 9.74
CA HIS A 3 34.75 -49.47 9.78
C HIS A 3 34.14 -48.63 8.65
N PHE A 4 33.88 -49.22 7.47
CA PHE A 4 33.27 -48.51 6.34
C PHE A 4 31.80 -48.14 6.61
N LYS A 5 31.05 -49.01 7.33
CA LYS A 5 29.69 -48.71 7.79
C LYS A 5 29.66 -47.60 8.84
N LEU A 6 30.68 -47.54 9.71
CA LEU A 6 30.78 -46.53 10.77
C LEU A 6 31.09 -45.13 10.20
N ILE A 7 31.93 -45.04 9.17
CA ILE A 7 32.24 -43.79 8.47
C ILE A 7 31.01 -43.28 7.70
N PHE A 8 30.25 -44.17 7.07
CA PHE A 8 29.03 -43.80 6.33
C PHE A 8 27.91 -43.30 7.28
N LEU A 9 27.79 -43.89 8.47
CA LEU A 9 26.86 -43.43 9.52
C LEU A 9 27.27 -42.07 10.13
N LEU A 10 28.57 -41.80 10.25
CA LEU A 10 29.07 -40.51 10.76
C LEU A 10 28.93 -39.39 9.72
N ALA A 11 29.13 -39.69 8.43
CA ALA A 11 28.88 -38.75 7.33
C ALA A 11 27.38 -38.43 7.16
N ALA A 12 26.51 -39.42 7.38
CA ALA A 12 25.05 -39.21 7.38
C ALA A 12 24.57 -38.37 8.58
N ALA A 13 25.24 -38.45 9.74
CA ALA A 13 24.90 -37.67 10.93
C ALA A 13 25.29 -36.18 10.82
N ILE A 14 26.31 -35.85 10.02
CA ILE A 14 26.73 -34.46 9.77
C ILE A 14 25.81 -33.76 8.75
N GLY A 15 25.13 -34.52 7.89
CA GLY A 15 24.19 -33.99 6.89
C GLY A 15 22.84 -33.50 7.42
N LEU A 16 22.54 -33.71 8.72
CA LEU A 16 21.26 -33.35 9.35
C LEU A 16 21.37 -32.16 10.33
N ALA A 17 22.50 -31.46 10.37
CA ALA A 17 22.59 -30.16 11.03
C ALA A 17 21.79 -29.13 10.20
N GLY A 18 20.49 -29.13 10.45
CA GLY A 18 19.51 -28.37 9.69
C GLY A 18 19.82 -26.88 9.63
N CYS A 19 19.55 -26.30 8.47
CA CYS A 19 19.45 -24.85 8.30
C CYS A 19 18.37 -24.31 9.25
N GLN A 20 18.78 -23.86 10.43
CA GLN A 20 17.88 -23.14 11.33
C GLN A 20 17.63 -21.76 10.72
N SER A 21 16.43 -21.54 10.19
CA SER A 21 16.00 -20.22 9.74
C SER A 21 15.94 -19.28 10.95
N LYS A 22 16.94 -18.40 11.07
CA LYS A 22 16.99 -17.39 12.13
C LYS A 22 16.25 -16.15 11.65
N VAL A 23 15.07 -15.89 12.20
CA VAL A 23 14.35 -14.62 12.00
C VAL A 23 15.11 -13.53 12.76
N GLN A 24 15.42 -12.43 12.08
CA GLN A 24 16.05 -11.25 12.66
C GLN A 24 15.22 -10.03 12.27
N TYR A 25 15.21 -9.02 13.15
CA TYR A 25 14.64 -7.73 12.80
C TYR A 25 15.55 -7.04 11.77
N GLY A 26 14.96 -6.61 10.65
CA GLY A 26 15.61 -5.79 9.65
C GLY A 26 15.21 -4.31 9.78
N ASP A 27 15.91 -3.44 9.07
CA ASP A 27 15.52 -2.03 8.91
C ASP A 27 14.40 -1.95 7.86
N ALA A 28 13.27 -1.35 8.22
CA ALA A 28 12.15 -1.18 7.30
C ALA A 28 12.49 -0.28 6.09
N THR A 29 13.52 0.56 6.18
CA THR A 29 13.93 1.48 5.12
C THR A 29 15.00 0.91 4.18
N GLU A 30 15.52 -0.27 4.48
CA GLU A 30 16.50 -0.95 3.64
C GLU A 30 15.90 -1.31 2.26
N VAL A 31 16.75 -1.30 1.23
CA VAL A 31 16.35 -1.76 -0.10
C VAL A 31 16.18 -3.28 -0.07
N GLU A 32 14.94 -3.74 -0.18
CA GLU A 32 14.59 -5.14 -0.24
C GLU A 32 15.10 -5.75 -1.55
N THR A 33 15.94 -6.79 -1.42
CA THR A 33 16.56 -7.49 -2.55
C THR A 33 16.25 -9.00 -2.57
N VAL A 34 15.21 -9.41 -1.83
CA VAL A 34 14.85 -10.83 -1.67
C VAL A 34 14.38 -11.45 -2.99
N ASN A 35 13.53 -10.74 -3.73
CA ASN A 35 13.00 -11.17 -5.03
C ASN A 35 12.45 -9.98 -5.86
N GLU A 36 11.93 -10.30 -7.04
CA GLU A 36 11.35 -9.40 -8.04
C GLU A 36 9.86 -9.06 -7.81
N ASN A 37 9.18 -9.72 -6.87
CA ASN A 37 7.78 -9.46 -6.56
C ASN A 37 7.63 -8.15 -5.80
N PHE A 38 6.45 -7.54 -5.86
CA PHE A 38 6.19 -6.25 -5.19
C PHE A 38 6.52 -6.30 -3.69
N GLY A 39 7.36 -5.38 -3.24
CA GLY A 39 7.94 -5.40 -1.90
C GLY A 39 7.78 -4.10 -1.12
N SER A 40 8.36 -4.09 0.07
CA SER A 40 8.34 -2.96 1.02
C SER A 40 8.98 -1.69 0.46
N THR A 41 10.11 -1.84 -0.24
CA THR A 41 10.81 -0.72 -0.90
C THR A 41 9.96 -0.09 -2.01
N ASP A 42 9.24 -0.91 -2.77
CA ASP A 42 8.38 -0.43 -3.85
C ASP A 42 7.21 0.40 -3.29
N LEU A 43 6.56 -0.11 -2.25
CA LEU A 43 5.49 0.60 -1.54
C LEU A 43 5.98 1.94 -1.01
N GLN A 44 7.15 1.98 -0.38
CA GLN A 44 7.72 3.22 0.17
C GLN A 44 8.08 4.21 -0.94
N ALA A 45 8.70 3.75 -2.02
CA ALA A 45 9.08 4.58 -3.15
C ALA A 45 7.87 5.18 -3.87
N ILE A 46 6.82 4.39 -4.10
CA ILE A 46 5.54 4.86 -4.65
C ILE A 46 4.92 5.87 -3.70
N THR A 47 4.79 5.53 -2.42
CA THR A 47 4.15 6.39 -1.42
C THR A 47 4.84 7.76 -1.35
N SER A 48 6.17 7.79 -1.22
CA SER A 48 6.91 9.05 -1.16
C SER A 48 6.74 9.85 -2.45
N LYS A 49 6.90 9.23 -3.64
CA LYS A 49 6.73 9.95 -4.91
C LYS A 49 5.35 10.57 -5.07
N MET A 50 4.29 9.82 -4.77
CA MET A 50 2.90 10.29 -4.94
C MET A 50 2.59 11.44 -4.00
N VAL A 51 3.00 11.32 -2.73
CA VAL A 51 2.79 12.35 -1.71
C VAL A 51 3.58 13.62 -2.05
N ASP A 52 4.87 13.48 -2.34
CA ASP A 52 5.74 14.63 -2.63
C ASP A 52 5.27 15.37 -3.89
N SER A 53 4.91 14.62 -4.94
CA SER A 53 4.36 15.19 -6.16
C SER A 53 3.06 15.93 -5.92
N MET A 54 2.11 15.34 -5.19
CA MET A 54 0.84 15.99 -4.87
C MET A 54 1.05 17.26 -4.06
N LEU A 55 1.86 17.21 -3.01
CA LEU A 55 2.08 18.36 -2.11
C LEU A 55 2.85 19.51 -2.77
N THR A 56 3.62 19.23 -3.83
CA THR A 56 4.39 20.23 -4.56
C THR A 56 3.72 20.68 -5.86
N PHE A 57 2.59 20.07 -6.24
CA PHE A 57 1.87 20.43 -7.45
C PHE A 57 1.13 21.77 -7.27
N PRO A 58 1.34 22.79 -8.14
CA PRO A 58 0.83 24.15 -7.87
C PRO A 58 -0.69 24.26 -7.68
N PRO A 59 -1.56 23.64 -8.50
CA PRO A 59 -3.00 23.61 -8.24
C PRO A 59 -3.35 23.03 -6.86
N VAL A 60 -2.69 21.95 -6.45
CA VAL A 60 -2.89 21.35 -5.12
C VAL A 60 -2.41 22.29 -4.01
N MET A 61 -1.28 22.97 -4.19
CA MET A 61 -0.80 23.96 -3.22
C MET A 61 -1.80 25.12 -3.05
N VAL A 62 -2.48 25.53 -4.12
CA VAL A 62 -3.49 26.60 -4.08
C VAL A 62 -4.71 26.14 -3.28
N ILE A 63 -5.29 24.98 -3.59
CA ILE A 63 -6.48 24.48 -2.87
C ILE A 63 -6.17 24.13 -1.39
N THR A 64 -4.90 23.87 -1.06
CA THR A 64 -4.45 23.56 0.31
C THR A 64 -3.72 24.72 1.01
N ALA A 65 -3.76 25.92 0.45
CA ALA A 65 -3.09 27.09 1.01
C ALA A 65 -3.76 27.55 2.31
N ASN A 66 -5.09 27.70 2.27
CA ASN A 66 -5.89 28.25 3.36
C ASN A 66 -7.01 27.33 3.85
N ASP A 67 -7.18 26.16 3.21
CA ASP A 67 -8.16 25.15 3.62
C ASP A 67 -7.51 23.77 3.63
N ARG A 68 -8.22 22.80 4.20
CA ARG A 68 -7.89 21.38 4.21
C ARG A 68 -8.97 20.62 3.44
N PRO A 69 -8.81 20.40 2.14
CA PRO A 69 -9.80 19.69 1.34
C PRO A 69 -10.13 18.32 1.94
N ILE A 70 -11.41 17.95 1.83
CA ILE A 70 -11.90 16.66 2.31
C ILE A 70 -11.85 15.68 1.15
N VAL A 71 -11.02 14.65 1.29
CA VAL A 71 -10.74 13.67 0.25
C VAL A 71 -11.28 12.31 0.71
N PHE A 72 -11.88 11.54 -0.16
CA PHE A 72 -12.00 10.10 0.08
C PHE A 72 -11.05 9.35 -0.84
N VAL A 73 -10.54 8.22 -0.37
CA VAL A 73 -9.63 7.37 -1.13
C VAL A 73 -10.37 6.16 -1.63
N ASP A 74 -10.42 6.00 -2.94
CA ASP A 74 -10.88 4.78 -3.57
C ASP A 74 -9.75 3.75 -3.62
N LYS A 75 -10.13 2.48 -3.62
CA LYS A 75 -9.16 1.39 -3.64
C LYS A 75 -8.38 1.43 -4.95
N ILE A 76 -7.04 1.43 -4.83
CA ILE A 76 -6.18 1.28 -6.01
C ILE A 76 -6.51 -0.06 -6.69
N LYS A 77 -6.84 -0.01 -7.98
CA LYS A 77 -7.15 -1.22 -8.75
C LYS A 77 -5.87 -2.00 -9.01
N ASN A 78 -5.80 -3.22 -8.51
CA ASN A 78 -4.72 -4.13 -8.84
C ASN A 78 -4.95 -4.73 -10.24
N LYS A 79 -4.06 -4.42 -11.18
CA LYS A 79 -3.98 -4.93 -12.55
C LYS A 79 -2.68 -5.71 -12.80
N THR A 80 -1.98 -6.11 -11.75
CA THR A 80 -0.81 -6.99 -11.86
C THR A 80 -1.26 -8.45 -11.91
N SER A 81 -0.33 -9.34 -12.21
CA SER A 81 -0.51 -10.79 -12.05
C SER A 81 -0.34 -11.27 -10.59
N GLU A 82 0.00 -10.37 -9.66
CA GLU A 82 0.33 -10.68 -8.27
C GLU A 82 -0.78 -10.26 -7.32
N HIS A 83 -0.95 -11.00 -6.21
CA HIS A 83 -1.84 -10.59 -5.12
C HIS A 83 -1.16 -9.52 -4.26
N ILE A 84 -1.20 -8.29 -4.73
CA ILE A 84 -0.63 -7.13 -4.04
C ILE A 84 -1.67 -6.51 -3.12
N ASP A 85 -1.27 -6.25 -1.88
CA ASP A 85 -2.07 -5.45 -0.94
C ASP A 85 -2.01 -3.97 -1.31
N THR A 86 -2.90 -3.58 -2.22
CA THR A 86 -3.06 -2.18 -2.64
C THR A 86 -3.64 -1.28 -1.55
N GLU A 87 -4.25 -1.86 -0.51
CA GLU A 87 -4.84 -1.12 0.61
C GLU A 87 -3.74 -0.53 1.50
N SER A 88 -2.70 -1.33 1.79
CA SER A 88 -1.49 -0.83 2.47
C SER A 88 -0.84 0.37 1.74
N VAL A 89 -0.91 0.41 0.40
CA VAL A 89 -0.40 1.55 -0.38
C VAL A 89 -1.31 2.78 -0.21
N THR A 90 -2.63 2.63 -0.35
CA THR A 90 -3.57 3.74 -0.13
C THR A 90 -3.51 4.29 1.28
N ASP A 91 -3.36 3.42 2.29
CA ASP A 91 -3.27 3.81 3.69
C ASP A 91 -2.00 4.60 3.96
N SER A 92 -0.87 4.13 3.43
CA SER A 92 0.42 4.83 3.58
C SER A 92 0.40 6.23 2.97
N ILE A 93 -0.22 6.39 1.80
CA ILE A 93 -0.39 7.68 1.14
C ILE A 93 -1.33 8.58 1.93
N SER A 94 -2.51 8.07 2.30
CA SER A 94 -3.52 8.82 3.07
C SER A 94 -2.95 9.29 4.41
N ASN A 95 -2.21 8.42 5.11
CA ASN A 95 -1.56 8.75 6.37
C ASN A 95 -0.52 9.87 6.22
N LYS A 96 0.33 9.81 5.18
CA LYS A 96 1.31 10.88 4.94
C LYS A 96 0.64 12.20 4.54
N LEU A 97 -0.39 12.17 3.70
CA LEU A 97 -1.17 13.36 3.33
C LEU A 97 -1.94 13.94 4.51
N LEU A 98 -2.46 13.10 5.41
CA LEU A 98 -3.12 13.56 6.64
C LEU A 98 -2.10 14.21 7.58
N ARG A 99 -0.91 13.61 7.73
CA ARG A 99 0.19 14.13 8.56
C ARG A 99 0.79 15.44 8.05
N SER A 100 0.67 15.74 6.76
CA SER A 100 1.10 17.05 6.23
C SER A 100 0.22 18.20 6.73
N GLY A 101 -0.96 17.90 7.30
CA GLY A 101 -1.93 18.89 7.75
C GLY A 101 -2.70 19.55 6.60
N LYS A 102 -2.43 19.19 5.34
CA LYS A 102 -3.03 19.80 4.15
C LYS A 102 -4.38 19.20 3.75
N PHE A 103 -4.70 17.99 4.22
CA PHE A 103 -5.92 17.28 3.85
C PHE A 103 -6.70 16.78 5.06
N ARG A 104 -7.97 16.44 4.82
CA ARG A 104 -8.85 15.66 5.70
C ARG A 104 -9.35 14.47 4.90
N PHE A 105 -9.58 13.35 5.56
CA PHE A 105 -10.03 12.13 4.88
C PHE A 105 -11.35 11.62 5.43
N ILE A 106 -12.19 11.10 4.52
CA ILE A 106 -13.34 10.28 4.87
C ILE A 106 -12.94 8.82 4.71
N ASP A 107 -13.13 8.04 5.77
CA ASP A 107 -13.00 6.60 5.71
C ASP A 107 -14.32 5.97 5.24
N MET A 108 -14.38 5.71 3.93
CA MET A 108 -15.54 5.09 3.29
C MET A 108 -15.82 3.67 3.80
N THR A 109 -14.82 2.96 4.35
CA THR A 109 -15.01 1.61 4.88
C THR A 109 -15.81 1.59 6.18
N LYS A 110 -15.91 2.72 6.87
CA LYS A 110 -16.63 2.85 8.15
C LYS A 110 -17.96 3.56 8.05
N VAL A 111 -18.33 4.12 6.89
CA VAL A 111 -19.58 4.86 6.70
C VAL A 111 -20.80 4.06 7.16
N ASP A 112 -20.90 2.78 6.78
CA ASP A 112 -22.02 1.92 7.20
C ASP A 112 -22.05 1.66 8.71
N SER A 113 -20.88 1.52 9.33
CA SER A 113 -20.76 1.33 10.78
C SER A 113 -21.18 2.60 11.52
N VAL A 114 -20.75 3.77 11.03
CA VAL A 114 -21.17 5.07 11.57
C VAL A 114 -22.67 5.27 11.40
N ARG A 115 -23.23 4.89 10.25
CA ARG A 115 -24.68 4.95 10.00
C ARG A 115 -25.46 4.14 11.03
N LYS A 116 -25.05 2.89 11.29
CA LYS A 116 -25.66 2.02 12.31
C LYS A 116 -25.58 2.64 13.70
N GLN A 117 -24.46 3.27 14.04
CA GLN A 117 -24.28 3.93 15.33
C GLN A 117 -25.18 5.17 15.49
N LEU A 118 -25.36 5.96 14.43
CA LEU A 118 -26.29 7.09 14.44
C LEU A 118 -27.74 6.63 14.59
N ASP A 119 -28.10 5.54 13.90
CA ASP A 119 -29.43 4.91 14.03
C ASP A 119 -29.69 4.44 15.46
N TYR A 120 -28.71 3.77 16.07
CA TYR A 120 -28.79 3.38 17.48
C TYR A 120 -29.01 4.58 18.41
N GLN A 121 -28.25 5.68 18.22
CA GLN A 121 -28.39 6.88 19.07
C GLN A 121 -29.76 7.54 18.96
N ASN A 122 -30.37 7.55 17.78
CA ASN A 122 -31.60 8.30 17.54
C ASN A 122 -32.86 7.44 17.71
N ASN A 123 -32.80 6.14 17.45
CA ASN A 123 -34.00 5.28 17.34
C ASN A 123 -34.07 4.15 18.37
N ALA A 124 -32.98 3.82 19.07
CA ALA A 124 -32.99 2.67 20.00
C ALA A 124 -33.63 2.98 21.38
N GLY A 125 -33.95 4.23 21.67
CA GLY A 125 -34.55 4.64 22.96
C GLY A 125 -33.64 4.46 24.19
N MET A 126 -32.35 4.15 23.98
CA MET A 126 -31.37 3.84 25.03
C MET A 126 -30.29 4.93 25.20
N VAL A 127 -30.30 5.99 24.39
CA VAL A 127 -29.31 7.06 24.40
C VAL A 127 -29.98 8.36 24.83
N ASP A 128 -29.29 9.17 25.64
CA ASP A 128 -29.75 10.50 26.04
C ASP A 128 -29.90 11.40 24.80
N PRO A 129 -31.12 11.86 24.48
CA PRO A 129 -31.38 12.70 23.31
C PRO A 129 -30.58 14.01 23.26
N SER A 130 -30.15 14.54 24.42
CA SER A 130 -29.34 15.76 24.49
C SER A 130 -27.90 15.55 24.00
N THR A 131 -27.44 14.29 23.96
CA THR A 131 -26.09 13.90 23.53
C THR A 131 -26.07 13.23 22.15
N ALA A 132 -27.24 12.88 21.62
CA ALA A 132 -27.38 12.17 20.35
C ALA A 132 -26.90 13.04 19.17
N ILE A 133 -26.09 12.44 18.29
CA ILE A 133 -25.65 13.10 17.07
C ILE A 133 -26.78 13.03 16.03
N ASN A 134 -27.21 14.19 15.53
CA ASN A 134 -28.20 14.27 14.46
C ASN A 134 -27.68 13.67 13.15
N PHE A 135 -28.58 13.00 12.43
CA PHE A 135 -28.33 12.57 11.06
C PHE A 135 -27.99 13.75 10.13
N GLY A 136 -27.22 13.47 9.07
CA GLY A 136 -26.91 14.45 8.03
C GLY A 136 -25.83 15.49 8.37
N ARG A 137 -25.18 15.39 9.54
CA ARG A 137 -24.06 16.29 9.91
C ARG A 137 -22.69 15.88 9.35
N GLN A 138 -22.62 14.75 8.64
CA GLN A 138 -21.39 14.30 8.00
C GLN A 138 -21.06 15.22 6.82
N ILE A 139 -19.82 15.69 6.75
CA ILE A 139 -19.35 16.53 5.64
C ILE A 139 -19.01 15.62 4.46
N GLY A 140 -19.49 15.96 3.26
CA GLY A 140 -19.18 15.24 2.03
C GLY A 140 -17.72 15.40 1.61
N ALA A 141 -17.21 14.42 0.86
CA ALA A 141 -15.92 14.58 0.19
C ALA A 141 -16.04 15.61 -0.92
N GLN A 142 -14.99 16.42 -1.08
CA GLN A 142 -14.82 17.37 -2.18
C GLN A 142 -14.00 16.74 -3.31
N TYR A 143 -13.05 15.86 -2.94
CA TYR A 143 -12.17 15.21 -3.91
C TYR A 143 -12.16 13.69 -3.72
N MET A 144 -11.82 13.00 -4.80
CA MET A 144 -11.58 11.57 -4.86
C MET A 144 -10.13 11.30 -5.25
N LEU A 145 -9.42 10.55 -4.43
CA LEU A 145 -8.09 10.01 -4.76
C LEU A 145 -8.24 8.55 -5.20
N TYR A 146 -7.78 8.24 -6.40
CA TYR A 146 -7.92 6.89 -6.97
C TYR A 146 -6.76 6.55 -7.91
N GLY A 147 -6.63 5.27 -8.28
CA GLY A 147 -5.52 4.85 -9.12
C GLY A 147 -5.54 3.38 -9.51
N ASN A 148 -4.47 2.95 -10.17
CA ASN A 148 -4.24 1.55 -10.47
C ASN A 148 -2.75 1.19 -10.43
N LEU A 149 -2.46 -0.04 -10.03
CA LEU A 149 -1.14 -0.66 -10.10
C LEU A 149 -1.15 -1.73 -11.19
N SER A 150 -0.23 -1.66 -12.14
CA SER A 150 -0.11 -2.60 -13.26
C SER A 150 1.30 -3.15 -13.36
N SER A 151 1.45 -4.34 -13.96
CA SER A 151 2.76 -4.93 -14.20
C SER A 151 2.90 -5.51 -15.61
N ILE A 152 4.15 -5.58 -16.07
CA ILE A 152 4.57 -6.30 -17.27
C ILE A 152 5.68 -7.24 -16.84
N VAL A 153 5.45 -8.55 -16.99
CA VAL A 153 6.42 -9.60 -16.67
C VAL A 153 6.99 -10.16 -17.97
N LYS A 154 8.32 -10.22 -18.07
CA LYS A 154 9.04 -10.89 -19.16
C LYS A 154 9.98 -11.93 -18.56
N GLN A 155 10.02 -13.11 -19.16
CA GLN A 155 10.90 -14.19 -18.73
C GLN A 155 11.64 -14.75 -19.93
N ASP A 156 12.96 -14.90 -19.79
CA ASP A 156 13.83 -15.57 -20.75
C ASP A 156 14.86 -16.43 -20.00
N GLY A 157 14.78 -17.74 -20.19
CA GLY A 157 15.59 -18.72 -19.46
C GLY A 157 15.50 -18.54 -17.94
N SER A 158 16.64 -18.24 -17.31
CA SER A 158 16.76 -18.01 -15.86
C SER A 158 16.57 -16.56 -15.44
N THR A 159 16.26 -15.67 -16.39
CA THR A 159 16.09 -14.23 -16.15
C THR A 159 14.62 -13.85 -16.17
N THR A 160 14.20 -13.12 -15.14
CA THR A 160 12.85 -12.55 -14.99
C THR A 160 12.98 -11.04 -14.85
N ASP A 161 12.26 -10.31 -15.70
CA ASP A 161 12.16 -8.84 -15.68
C ASP A 161 10.71 -8.48 -15.36
N VAL A 162 10.52 -7.74 -14.27
CA VAL A 162 9.21 -7.26 -13.84
C VAL A 162 9.24 -5.73 -13.82
N TYR A 163 8.36 -5.14 -14.63
CA TYR A 163 8.10 -3.71 -14.64
C TYR A 163 6.75 -3.46 -13.98
N TYR A 164 6.72 -2.59 -12.97
CA TYR A 164 5.53 -2.09 -12.32
C TYR A 164 5.29 -0.64 -12.68
N LYS A 165 4.02 -0.28 -12.83
CA LYS A 165 3.57 1.09 -12.96
C LYS A 165 2.37 1.37 -12.08
N MET A 166 2.54 2.32 -11.17
CA MET A 166 1.46 2.93 -10.41
C MET A 166 1.04 4.23 -11.08
N THR A 167 -0.26 4.44 -11.23
CA THR A 167 -0.84 5.73 -11.64
C THR A 167 -1.87 6.14 -10.62
N MET A 168 -1.82 7.40 -10.15
CA MET A 168 -2.80 7.98 -9.24
C MET A 168 -3.33 9.31 -9.74
N ARG A 169 -4.56 9.63 -9.34
CA ARG A 169 -5.28 10.84 -9.72
C ARG A 169 -6.10 11.39 -8.57
N LEU A 170 -6.13 12.71 -8.46
CA LEU A 170 -7.04 13.47 -7.61
C LEU A 170 -8.10 14.11 -8.52
N MET A 171 -9.37 13.76 -8.30
CA MET A 171 -10.50 14.33 -9.04
C MET A 171 -11.32 15.21 -8.12
N ASP A 172 -11.71 16.39 -8.61
CA ASP A 172 -12.74 17.22 -8.01
C ASP A 172 -14.12 16.59 -8.28
N LEU A 173 -14.90 16.33 -7.23
CA LEU A 173 -16.18 15.64 -7.33
C LEU A 173 -17.32 16.52 -7.83
N GLU A 174 -17.20 17.84 -7.72
CA GLU A 174 -18.22 18.78 -8.18
C GLU A 174 -18.11 18.98 -9.70
N THR A 175 -16.89 19.15 -10.20
CA THR A 175 -16.61 19.44 -11.61
C THR A 175 -16.25 18.21 -12.43
N GLY A 176 -15.78 17.13 -11.80
CA GLY A 176 -15.26 15.94 -12.46
C GLY A 176 -13.86 16.11 -13.06
N LEU A 177 -13.20 17.24 -12.82
CA LEU A 177 -11.86 17.54 -13.36
C LEU A 177 -10.77 16.82 -12.56
N ILE A 178 -9.68 16.47 -13.26
CA ILE A 178 -8.49 15.90 -12.63
C ILE A 178 -7.57 17.04 -12.22
N GLU A 179 -7.52 17.31 -10.91
CA GLU A 179 -6.70 18.37 -10.32
C GLU A 179 -5.25 17.94 -10.09
N TRP A 180 -4.97 16.64 -10.07
CA TRP A 180 -3.60 16.12 -10.02
C TRP A 180 -3.55 14.71 -10.58
N SER A 181 -2.45 14.38 -11.25
CA SER A 181 -2.16 13.02 -11.72
C SER A 181 -0.66 12.81 -11.76
N ASP A 182 -0.21 11.63 -11.35
CA ASP A 182 1.19 11.25 -11.46
C ASP A 182 1.34 9.73 -11.60
N GLU A 183 2.52 9.31 -12.03
CA GLU A 183 2.90 7.91 -12.13
C GLU A 183 4.28 7.62 -11.56
N LYS A 184 4.46 6.39 -11.09
CA LYS A 184 5.75 5.87 -10.65
C LYS A 184 5.98 4.52 -11.30
N GLU A 185 7.13 4.44 -11.93
CA GLU A 185 7.63 3.22 -12.56
C GLU A 185 8.71 2.58 -11.68
N ILE A 186 8.70 1.25 -11.64
CA ILE A 186 9.70 0.44 -10.95
C ILE A 186 10.02 -0.74 -11.86
N ARG A 187 11.31 -1.02 -12.07
CA ARG A 187 11.76 -2.19 -12.84
C ARG A 187 12.71 -3.02 -11.99
N LYS A 188 12.47 -4.33 -11.92
CA LYS A 188 13.28 -5.28 -11.18
C LYS A 188 13.66 -6.44 -12.10
N VAL A 189 14.93 -6.83 -12.04
CA VAL A 189 15.47 -7.95 -12.82
C VAL A 189 16.09 -8.95 -11.88
N ARG A 190 15.63 -10.20 -11.95
CA ARG A 190 16.22 -11.34 -11.27
C ARG A 190 16.87 -12.25 -12.32
N SER A 191 18.10 -12.69 -12.08
CA SER A 191 18.70 -13.79 -12.85
C SER A 191 19.13 -14.90 -11.90
N LYS A 192 18.75 -16.15 -12.20
CA LYS A 192 19.23 -17.33 -11.45
C LYS A 192 20.50 -17.87 -12.10
N SER A 193 21.61 -17.88 -11.36
CA SER A 193 22.80 -18.65 -11.72
C SER A 193 22.59 -20.12 -11.35
N PHE A 194 22.97 -21.05 -12.23
CA PHE A 194 22.93 -22.50 -11.98
C PHE A 194 23.93 -22.94 -10.89
N LEU A 195 24.89 -22.07 -10.54
CA LEU A 195 25.83 -22.25 -9.44
C LEU A 195 25.57 -21.13 -8.42
N GLY A 196 24.65 -21.37 -7.50
CA GLY A 196 24.43 -20.51 -6.34
C GLY A 196 25.40 -20.86 -5.22
N LEU A 197 26.59 -20.23 -5.24
CA LEU A 197 27.30 -19.82 -4.03
C LEU A 197 27.04 -18.33 -3.83
#